data_AF-A0AA38CNS3-F1
#
_entry.id   AF-A0AA38CNS3-F1
#
_cell.length_a   1.000
_cell.length_b   1.000
_cell.length_c   1.000
_cell.angle_alpha   90.00
_cell.angle_beta   90.00
_cell.angle_gamma   90.00
#
_symmetry.space_group_name_H-M   'P 1'
#
loop_
_entity.id
_entity.type
_entity.pdbx_description
1 polymer ?
#
loop_
_entity_poly.entity_id
_entity_poly.type
_entity_poly.pdbx_seq_one_letter_code
_entity_poly.pdbx_strand_id
1 'polypeptide(L)'
;GNGSLKIPATLQLSSIDYNLYHRSDILLEEVEALVARHQEKMQMKILKSIATGYSAEIAVITFACGKEKAADKQKIRILLNFGQHGRELITSEVALRFLNVLAGEYHLQALDRSAQNDILQKFIIK
;
A
#
# COMPACT_ATOMS: atom_id res chain seq x y z
N GLY A 1 48.00 2.93 30.40
CA GLY A 1 46.54 3.05 30.38
C GLY A 1 46.06 2.69 28.99
N ASN A 2 45.62 1.45 28.80
CA ASN A 2 45.25 0.93 27.48
C ASN A 2 43.75 1.09 27.29
N GLY A 3 43.33 2.20 26.70
CA GLY A 3 41.96 2.42 26.24
C GLY A 3 41.68 1.57 25.01
N SER A 4 41.27 0.30 25.22
CA SER A 4 40.68 -0.49 24.15
C SER A 4 39.32 0.12 23.76
N LEU A 5 39.25 0.72 22.58
CA LEU A 5 37.99 1.06 21.94
C LEU A 5 37.19 -0.24 21.75
N LYS A 6 36.13 -0.41 22.54
CA LYS A 6 35.12 -1.44 22.33
C LYS A 6 34.31 -1.03 21.10
N ILE A 7 34.61 -1.62 19.95
CA ILE A 7 33.76 -1.53 18.77
C ILE A 7 32.49 -2.34 19.10
N PRO A 8 31.29 -1.74 19.14
CA PRO A 8 30.07 -2.48 19.41
C PRO A 8 29.80 -3.48 18.30
N ALA A 9 29.36 -4.68 18.70
CA ALA A 9 29.11 -5.80 17.83
C ALA A 9 28.11 -5.47 16.72
N THR A 10 28.54 -5.69 15.49
CA THR A 10 27.74 -6.03 14.31
C THR A 10 26.58 -5.08 13.99
N LEU A 11 26.85 -4.06 13.17
CA LEU A 11 25.83 -3.51 12.29
C LEU A 11 25.38 -4.66 11.37
N GLN A 12 24.27 -5.33 11.70
CA GLN A 12 23.60 -6.21 10.74
C GLN A 12 23.09 -5.32 9.61
N LEU A 13 23.87 -5.25 8.54
CA LEU A 13 23.42 -4.66 7.30
C LEU A 13 22.26 -5.51 6.83
N SER A 14 21.04 -4.96 6.81
CA SER A 14 19.91 -5.62 6.15
C SER A 14 20.31 -5.92 4.71
N SER A 15 20.14 -7.16 4.26
CA SER A 15 20.43 -7.53 2.88
C SER A 15 19.69 -6.61 1.92
N ILE A 16 20.40 -6.05 0.94
CA ILE A 16 19.78 -5.22 -0.09
C ILE A 16 18.88 -6.11 -0.92
N ASP A 17 17.59 -5.78 -0.96
CA ASP A 17 16.65 -6.44 -1.85
C ASP A 17 16.82 -5.84 -3.26
N TYR A 18 17.40 -6.64 -4.16
CA TYR A 18 17.60 -6.25 -5.56
C TYR A 18 16.32 -6.40 -6.40
N ASN A 19 15.28 -7.03 -5.86
CA ASN A 19 13.98 -7.21 -6.50
C ASN A 19 12.94 -6.20 -5.98
N LEU A 20 13.41 -5.07 -5.43
CA LEU A 20 12.55 -4.02 -4.87
C LEU A 20 11.52 -3.47 -5.88
N TYR A 21 11.84 -3.50 -7.18
CA TYR A 21 10.99 -2.94 -8.23
C TYR A 21 10.34 -4.01 -9.07
N HIS A 22 9.01 -3.90 -9.19
CA HIS A 22 8.21 -4.72 -10.06
C HIS A 22 8.07 -4.09 -11.44
N ARG A 23 7.91 -4.94 -12.45
CA ARG A 23 7.32 -4.52 -13.72
C ARG A 23 5.84 -4.23 -13.49
N SER A 24 5.25 -3.35 -14.30
CA SER A 24 3.87 -2.89 -14.12
C SER A 24 2.83 -4.01 -14.20
N ASP A 25 3.06 -5.02 -15.03
CA ASP A 25 2.22 -6.23 -15.15
C ASP A 25 2.25 -7.03 -13.84
N ILE A 26 3.45 -7.33 -13.33
CA ILE A 26 3.62 -8.07 -12.08
C ILE A 26 3.03 -7.30 -10.88
N LEU A 27 3.26 -5.98 -10.82
CA LEU A 27 2.69 -5.13 -9.76
C LEU A 27 1.16 -5.17 -9.78
N LEU A 28 0.55 -5.15 -10.96
CA LEU A 28 -0.91 -5.20 -11.09
C LEU A 28 -1.45 -6.58 -10.69
N GLU A 29 -0.78 -7.66 -11.08
CA GLU A 29 -1.12 -9.03 -10.66
C GLU A 29 -1.07 -9.19 -9.13
N GLU A 30 -0.03 -8.65 -8.48
CA GLU A 30 0.09 -8.65 -7.02
C GLU A 30 -1.05 -7.88 -6.34
N VAL A 31 -1.43 -6.72 -6.89
CA VAL A 31 -2.57 -5.94 -6.38
C VAL A 31 -3.88 -6.69 -6.58
N GLU A 32 -4.11 -7.29 -7.74
CA GLU A 32 -5.30 -8.09 -8.02
C GLU A 32 -5.40 -9.29 -7.06
N ALA A 33 -4.29 -10.00 -6.86
CA ALA A 33 -4.21 -11.11 -5.93
C ALA A 33 -4.49 -10.67 -4.49
N LEU A 34 -3.95 -9.51 -4.07
CA LEU A 34 -4.21 -8.94 -2.75
C LEU A 34 -5.69 -8.61 -2.56
N VAL A 35 -6.31 -7.93 -3.53
CA VAL A 35 -7.73 -7.58 -3.47
C VAL A 35 -8.61 -8.84 -3.47
N ALA A 36 -8.25 -9.87 -4.24
CA ALA A 36 -8.97 -11.14 -4.25
C ALA A 36 -8.94 -11.85 -2.89
N ARG A 37 -7.85 -11.74 -2.12
CA ARG A 37 -7.75 -12.29 -0.76
C ARG A 37 -8.54 -11.48 0.28
N HIS A 38 -8.81 -10.20 0.03
CA HIS A 38 -9.37 -9.25 1.00
C HIS A 38 -10.66 -8.55 0.51
N GLN A 39 -11.54 -9.28 -0.18
CA GLN A 39 -12.78 -8.72 -0.76
C GLN A 39 -13.76 -8.15 0.27
N GLU A 40 -13.62 -8.51 1.55
CA GLU A 40 -14.43 -7.97 2.64
C GLU A 40 -14.15 -6.48 2.92
N LYS A 41 -12.98 -5.98 2.52
CA LYS A 41 -12.53 -4.60 2.77
C LYS A 41 -11.90 -3.91 1.57
N MET A 42 -11.58 -4.62 0.49
CA MET A 42 -10.98 -4.07 -0.72
C MET A 42 -11.80 -4.39 -1.98
N GLN A 43 -11.86 -3.42 -2.88
CA GLN A 43 -12.46 -3.56 -4.21
C GLN A 43 -11.58 -2.85 -5.22
N MET A 44 -11.40 -3.45 -6.40
CA MET A 44 -10.61 -2.87 -7.49
C MET A 44 -11.51 -2.55 -8.67
N LYS A 45 -11.27 -1.39 -9.30
CA LYS A 45 -11.93 -0.98 -10.53
C LYS A 45 -10.89 -0.43 -11.50
N ILE A 46 -10.93 -0.90 -12.75
CA ILE A 46 -10.16 -0.29 -13.83
C ILE A 46 -10.98 0.83 -14.47
N LEU A 47 -10.43 2.03 -14.47
CA LEU A 47 -10.94 3.16 -15.23
C LEU A 47 -10.16 3.26 -16.53
N LYS A 48 -10.86 3.16 -17.66
CA LYS A 48 -10.26 3.34 -18.98
C LYS A 48 -10.58 4.75 -19.48
N SER A 49 -9.56 5.47 -19.89
CA SER A 49 -9.70 6.75 -20.58
C SER A 49 -9.07 6.63 -21.95
N ILE A 50 -9.79 7.07 -22.97
CA ILE A 50 -9.31 7.13 -24.35
C ILE A 50 -9.34 8.59 -24.74
N ALA A 51 -8.16 9.21 -24.85
CA ALA A 51 -7.98 10.48 -25.52
C ALA A 51 -7.45 10.20 -26.94
N THR A 52 -7.62 11.13 -27.88
CA THR A 52 -7.25 10.98 -29.29
C THR A 52 -5.82 10.40 -29.47
N GLY A 53 -5.73 9.09 -29.74
CA GLY A 53 -4.47 8.36 -29.94
C GLY A 53 -3.79 7.80 -28.68
N TYR A 54 -4.33 8.00 -27.48
CA TYR A 54 -3.76 7.52 -26.22
C TYR A 54 -4.82 6.83 -25.34
N SER A 55 -4.66 5.54 -25.09
CA SER A 55 -5.46 4.78 -24.12
C SER A 55 -4.70 4.67 -22.79
N ALA A 56 -5.32 5.13 -21.71
CA ALA A 56 -4.81 4.98 -20.36
C ALA A 56 -5.77 4.12 -19.53
N GLU A 57 -5.20 3.16 -18.80
CA GLU A 57 -5.92 2.39 -17.80
C GLU A 57 -5.40 2.78 -16.41
N ILE A 58 -6.33 3.05 -15.50
CA ILE A 58 -6.02 3.41 -14.11
C ILE A 58 -6.71 2.40 -13.20
N ALA A 59 -5.92 1.66 -12.44
CA ALA A 59 -6.43 0.82 -11.37
C ALA A 59 -6.76 1.68 -10.15
N VAL A 60 -8.01 1.62 -9.69
CA VAL A 60 -8.48 2.29 -8.48
C VAL A 60 -8.85 1.23 -7.46
N ILE A 61 -8.20 1.26 -6.30
CA ILE A 61 -8.44 0.31 -5.21
C ILE A 61 -9.17 1.07 -4.12
N THR A 62 -10.40 0.66 -3.83
CA THR A 62 -11.17 1.20 -2.71
C THR A 62 -10.99 0.30 -1.50
N PHE A 63 -10.43 0.85 -0.42
CA PHE A 63 -10.41 0.23 0.90
C PHE A 63 -11.49 0.83 1.80
N ALA A 64 -12.27 -0.02 2.45
CA ALA A 64 -13.25 0.37 3.46
C ALA A 64 -13.40 -0.74 4.51
N CYS A 65 -13.13 -0.42 5.77
CA CYS A 65 -13.34 -1.34 6.90
C CYS A 65 -14.65 -1.00 7.62
N GLY A 66 -15.43 -2.01 8.02
CA GLY A 66 -16.65 -1.88 8.83
C GLY A 66 -17.97 -2.08 8.05
N LYS A 67 -18.90 -2.84 8.66
CA LYS A 67 -20.14 -3.34 8.02
C LYS A 67 -21.29 -2.33 7.92
N GLU A 68 -21.19 -1.17 8.59
CA GLU A 68 -22.33 -0.26 8.67
C GLU A 68 -22.41 0.70 7.49
N LYS A 69 -23.25 0.34 6.52
CA LYS A 69 -23.67 1.23 5.43
C LYS A 69 -24.33 2.53 5.93
N ALA A 70 -24.88 2.53 7.14
CA ALA A 70 -25.49 3.72 7.76
C ALA A 70 -24.46 4.80 8.15
N ALA A 71 -23.20 4.41 8.43
CA ALA A 71 -22.12 5.31 8.80
C ALA A 71 -21.32 5.85 7.60
N ASP A 72 -21.61 5.40 6.36
CA ASP A 72 -20.80 5.72 5.17
C ASP A 72 -20.77 7.22 4.82
N LYS A 73 -21.79 7.97 5.24
CA LYS A 73 -21.84 9.44 5.09
C LYS A 73 -20.94 10.19 6.06
N GLN A 74 -20.56 9.58 7.18
CA GLN A 74 -19.72 10.20 8.22
C GLN A 74 -18.23 9.80 8.10
N LYS A 75 -17.91 8.84 7.22
CA LYS A 75 -16.53 8.41 7.00
C LYS A 75 -15.74 9.46 6.22
N ILE A 76 -14.49 9.65 6.59
CA ILE A 76 -13.55 10.51 5.89
C ILE A 76 -13.07 9.80 4.63
N ARG A 77 -13.13 10.49 3.50
CA ARG A 77 -12.71 9.96 2.19
C ARG A 77 -11.35 10.53 1.82
N ILE A 78 -10.39 9.66 1.57
CA ILE A 78 -9.04 10.01 1.12
C ILE A 78 -8.85 9.43 -0.27
N LEU A 79 -8.27 10.23 -1.18
CA LEU A 79 -7.79 9.78 -2.48
C LEU A 79 -6.27 9.93 -2.51
N LEU A 80 -5.56 8.83 -2.77
CA LEU A 80 -4.11 8.78 -2.89
C LEU A 80 -3.74 8.32 -4.30
N ASN A 81 -2.91 9.11 -4.99
CA ASN A 81 -2.43 8.76 -6.31
C ASN A 81 -0.94 8.41 -6.25
N PHE A 82 -0.57 7.32 -6.90
CA PHE A 82 0.81 6.84 -7.02
C PHE A 82 1.14 6.64 -8.50
N GLY A 83 2.43 6.65 -8.85
CA GLY A 83 2.89 6.36 -10.21
C GLY A 83 2.56 7.44 -11.25
N GLN A 84 2.33 8.69 -10.84
CA GLN A 84 1.95 9.77 -11.76
C GLN A 84 3.02 10.09 -12.80
N HIS A 85 4.30 9.97 -12.44
CA HIS A 85 5.41 10.04 -13.38
C HIS A 85 6.02 8.66 -13.56
N GLY A 86 6.10 8.17 -14.81
CA GLY A 86 6.62 6.82 -15.10
C GLY A 86 8.07 6.56 -14.66
N ARG A 87 8.84 7.61 -14.32
CA ARG A 87 10.19 7.49 -13.76
C ARG A 87 10.21 7.32 -12.24
N GLU A 88 9.11 7.62 -11.56
CA GLU A 88 8.98 7.57 -10.10
C GLU A 88 8.55 6.16 -9.63
N LEU A 89 9.33 5.14 -9.98
CA LEU A 89 9.01 3.72 -9.75
C LEU A 89 8.74 3.40 -8.27
N ILE A 90 9.42 4.09 -7.35
CA ILE A 90 9.24 3.90 -5.91
C ILE A 90 7.81 4.17 -5.45
N THR A 91 7.07 5.05 -6.13
CA THR A 91 5.71 5.41 -5.73
C THR A 91 4.75 4.22 -5.90
N SER A 92 4.91 3.43 -6.96
CA SER A 92 4.13 2.21 -7.18
C SER A 92 4.42 1.14 -6.13
N GLU A 93 5.69 0.97 -5.75
CA GLU A 93 6.08 0.01 -4.70
C GLU A 93 5.55 0.43 -3.33
N VAL A 94 5.59 1.74 -3.02
CA VAL A 94 4.99 2.29 -1.81
C VAL A 94 3.48 2.06 -1.81
N ALA A 95 2.81 2.19 -2.95
CA ALA A 95 1.38 1.90 -3.08
C ALA A 95 1.07 0.45 -2.73
N LEU A 96 1.80 -0.51 -3.30
CA LEU A 96 1.62 -1.94 -3.02
C LEU A 96 1.88 -2.24 -1.54
N ARG A 97 2.96 -1.70 -0.96
CA ARG A 97 3.27 -1.91 0.47
C ARG A 97 2.22 -1.28 1.38
N PHE A 98 1.71 -0.10 1.02
CA PHE A 98 0.62 0.56 1.75
C PHE A 98 -0.66 -0.26 1.72
N LEU A 99 -1.04 -0.81 0.56
CA LEU A 99 -2.16 -1.72 0.44
C LEU A 99 -1.96 -2.97 1.30
N ASN A 100 -0.76 -3.56 1.33
CA ASN A 100 -0.47 -4.70 2.20
C ASN A 100 -0.62 -4.36 3.70
N VAL A 101 -0.27 -3.14 4.11
CA VAL A 101 -0.51 -2.65 5.47
C VAL A 101 -2.02 -2.53 5.75
N LEU A 102 -2.79 -1.95 4.81
CA LEU A 102 -4.25 -1.84 4.95
C LEU A 102 -4.93 -3.22 4.97
N ALA A 103 -4.40 -4.18 4.22
CA ALA A 103 -4.86 -5.56 4.22
C ALA A 103 -4.51 -6.31 5.52
N GLY A 104 -3.55 -5.80 6.30
CA GLY A 104 -3.01 -6.46 7.48
C GLY A 104 -2.00 -7.57 7.16
N GLU A 105 -1.57 -7.70 5.89
CA GLU A 105 -0.53 -8.65 5.45
C GLU A 105 0.88 -8.12 5.77
N TYR A 106 1.04 -6.81 5.96
CA TYR A 106 2.30 -6.20 6.38
C TYR A 106 2.20 -5.50 7.73
N HIS A 107 3.20 -5.70 8.58
CA HIS A 107 3.21 -5.19 9.95
C HIS A 107 4.21 -4.06 10.16
N LEU A 108 3.69 -2.90 10.56
CA LEU A 108 4.51 -1.78 11.01
C LEU A 108 4.73 -1.94 12.51
N GLN A 109 5.98 -2.24 12.91
CA GLN A 109 6.34 -2.50 14.32
C GLN A 109 6.03 -1.31 15.27
N ALA A 110 5.81 -0.12 14.72
CA ALA A 110 5.55 1.11 15.47
C ALA A 110 4.06 1.34 15.82
N LEU A 111 3.12 0.50 15.37
CA LEU A 111 1.68 0.75 15.51
C LEU A 111 0.97 -0.45 16.16
N ASP A 112 0.15 -0.17 17.17
CA ASP A 112 -0.78 -1.15 17.73
C ASP A 112 -1.89 -1.48 16.73
N ARG A 113 -2.12 -2.80 16.50
CA ARG A 113 -3.12 -3.31 15.56
C ARG A 113 -4.53 -2.85 15.93
N SER A 114 -4.87 -2.84 17.22
CA SER A 114 -6.23 -2.50 17.66
C SER A 114 -6.53 -1.04 17.37
N ALA A 115 -5.64 -0.14 17.81
CA ALA A 115 -5.75 1.29 17.54
C ALA A 115 -5.78 1.59 16.02
N GLN A 116 -4.97 0.90 15.22
CA GLN A 116 -4.99 1.03 13.77
C GLN A 116 -6.36 0.68 13.18
N ASN A 117 -6.95 -0.45 13.59
CA ASN A 117 -8.21 -0.93 13.05
C ASN A 117 -9.37 0.02 13.41
N ASP A 118 -9.38 0.55 14.63
CA ASP A 118 -10.38 1.52 15.10
C ASP A 118 -10.32 2.85 14.31
N ILE A 119 -9.12 3.28 13.93
CA ILE A 119 -8.93 4.45 13.07
C ILE A 119 -9.42 4.13 11.66
N LEU A 120 -8.98 3.01 11.07
CA LEU A 120 -9.30 2.63 9.69
C LEU A 120 -10.80 2.45 9.43
N GLN A 121 -11.59 2.08 10.43
CA GLN A 121 -13.05 2.01 10.31
C GLN A 121 -13.71 3.36 10.00
N LYS A 122 -13.05 4.47 10.29
CA LYS A 122 -13.52 5.84 10.05
C LYS A 122 -13.19 6.35 8.65
N PHE A 123 -12.40 5.59 7.86
CA PHE A 123 -11.92 6.02 6.56
C PHE A 123 -12.47 5.16 5.41
N ILE A 124 -12.59 5.80 4.25
CA ILE A 124 -12.65 5.16 2.95
C ILE A 124 -11.47 5.70 2.15
N ILE A 125 -10.59 4.82 1.71
CA ILE A 125 -9.37 5.19 1.00
C ILE A 125 -9.50 4.71 -0.44
N LYS A 126 -9.16 5.58 -1.39
CA LYS A 126 -9.13 5.30 -2.82
C LYS A 126 -7.79 5.66 -3.43
#